data_AF-A0AAV8ZGB6-F1
#
_entry.id   AF-A0AAV8ZGB6-F1
#
_cell.length_a   1.000
_cell.length_b   1.000
_cell.length_c   1.000
_cell.angle_alpha   90.00
_cell.angle_beta   90.00
_cell.angle_gamma   90.00
#
_symmetry.space_group_name_H-M   'P 1'
#
loop_
_entity.id
_entity.type
_entity.pdbx_description
1 polymer ?
#
loop_
_entity_poly.entity_id
_entity_poly.type
_entity_poly.pdbx_seq_one_letter_code
_entity_poly.pdbx_strand_id
1 'polypeptide(L)' 'MDDFFTRLCRDTFGEKFNEAFISQQIGRTNMDYGALDINASNIVYVHGTYDPWHVIGLTETTNPESPVILING' A
#
# COMPACT_ATOMS: atom_id res chain seq x y z
N MET A 1 -6.19 22.52 5.51
CA MET A 1 -7.66 22.31 5.50
C MET A 1 -7.82 20.82 5.39
N ASP A 2 -8.42 20.19 6.40
CA ASP A 2 -8.51 18.71 6.47
C ASP A 2 -9.24 18.17 5.23
N ASP A 3 -8.67 17.19 4.53
CA ASP A 3 -9.27 16.61 3.31
C ASP A 3 -10.60 15.90 3.64
N PHE A 4 -11.49 15.77 2.64
CA PHE A 4 -12.79 15.11 2.80
C PHE A 4 -12.66 13.72 3.44
N PHE A 5 -11.68 12.92 3.02
CA PHE A 5 -11.53 11.56 3.52
C PHE A 5 -11.00 11.53 4.96
N THR A 6 -10.10 12.43 5.34
CA THR A 6 -9.64 12.53 6.74
C THR A 6 -10.79 12.94 7.67
N ARG A 7 -11.63 13.88 7.25
CA ARG A 7 -12.83 14.26 8.03
C ARG A 7 -13.78 13.08 8.17
N LEU A 8 -14.04 12.35 7.08
CA LEU A 8 -14.90 11.17 7.11
C LEU A 8 -14.38 10.13 8.11
N CYS A 9 -13.07 9.88 8.14
CA CYS A 9 -12.45 8.98 9.12
C CYS A 9 -12.66 9.48 10.55
N ARG A 10 -12.46 10.77 10.79
CA ARG A 10 -12.67 11.38 12.11
C ARG A 10 -14.12 11.30 12.56
N ASP A 11 -15.06 11.64 11.68
CA ASP A 11 -16.49 11.66 11.99
C ASP A 11 -17.05 10.24 12.22
N THR A 12 -16.51 9.23 11.53
CA THR A 12 -16.99 7.84 11.61
C THR A 12 -16.33 7.06 12.75
N PHE A 13 -15.02 7.22 12.95
CA PHE A 13 -14.24 6.40 13.86
C PHE A 13 -13.74 7.15 15.11
N GLY A 14 -13.92 8.47 15.16
CA GLY A 14 -13.65 9.35 16.30
C GLY A 14 -12.47 10.31 16.11
N GLU A 15 -12.41 11.31 16.99
CA GLU A 15 -11.48 12.45 16.93
C GLU A 15 -9.98 12.09 16.81
N LYS A 16 -9.60 10.89 17.26
CA LYS A 16 -8.20 10.42 17.16
C LYS A 16 -7.75 10.20 15.71
N PHE A 17 -8.67 9.92 14.78
CA PHE A 17 -8.35 9.61 13.38
C PHE A 17 -8.18 10.90 12.55
N ASN A 18 -7.34 11.81 13.04
CA ASN A 18 -6.96 13.03 12.34
C ASN A 18 -5.76 12.79 11.39
N GLU A 19 -5.43 13.81 10.59
CA GLU A 19 -4.37 13.75 9.58
C GLU A 19 -3.01 13.30 10.15
N ALA A 20 -2.64 13.80 11.33
CA ALA A 20 -1.37 13.47 11.96
C ALA A 20 -1.32 12.00 12.40
N PHE A 21 -2.40 11.50 13.01
CA PHE A 21 -2.52 10.10 13.38
C PHE A 21 -2.50 9.19 12.15
N ILE A 22 -3.29 9.50 11.11
CA ILE A 22 -3.34 8.71 9.87
C ILE A 22 -1.96 8.66 9.21
N SER A 23 -1.30 9.81 9.07
CA SER A 23 0.05 9.89 8.49
C SER A 23 1.07 9.06 9.28
N GLN A 24 1.00 9.09 10.62
CA GLN A 24 1.85 8.25 11.46
C GLN A 24 1.58 6.76 11.23
N GLN A 25 0.31 6.34 11.12
CA GLN A 25 -0.03 4.94 10.87
C GLN A 25 0.40 4.48 9.47
N ILE A 26 0.29 5.33 8.44
CA ILE A 26 0.83 5.04 7.10
C ILE A 26 2.34 4.80 7.19
N GLY A 27 3.07 5.69 7.86
CA GLY A 27 4.52 5.54 8.07
C GLY A 27 4.88 4.25 8.81
N ARG A 28 4.10 3.88 9.84
CA ARG A 28 4.29 2.64 10.58
C ARG A 28 4.08 1.41 9.70
N THR A 29 2.99 1.35 8.93
CA THR A 29 2.73 0.25 7.98
C THR A 29 3.88 0.10 6.98
N ASN A 30 4.37 1.21 6.43
CA ASN A 30 5.51 1.18 5.50
C ASN A 30 6.80 0.69 6.18
N MET A 31 7.03 1.06 7.43
CA MET A 31 8.19 0.58 8.21
C MET A 31 8.08 -0.91 8.52
N ASP A 32 6.89 -1.38 8.90
CA ASP A 32 6.66 -2.78 9.28
C ASP A 32 6.72 -3.73 8.07
N TYR A 33 6.34 -3.28 6.87
CA TYR A 33 6.22 -4.13 5.67
C TYR A 33 7.15 -3.77 4.51
N GLY A 34 7.93 -2.69 4.60
CA GLY A 34 8.91 -2.29 3.57
C GLY A 34 8.35 -1.49 2.38
N ALA A 35 7.05 -1.16 2.38
CA ALA A 35 6.39 -0.47 1.27
C ALA A 35 6.60 -1.19 -0.09
N LEU A 36 7.41 -0.63 -0.98
CA LEU A 36 7.79 -1.25 -2.27
C LEU A 36 9.14 -1.98 -2.23
N ASP A 37 9.86 -1.92 -1.11
CA ASP A 37 11.09 -2.65 -0.84
C ASP A 37 10.81 -3.77 0.17
N ILE A 38 9.96 -4.71 -0.24
CA ILE A 38 9.43 -5.76 0.64
C ILE A 38 10.52 -6.82 0.89
N ASN A 39 10.97 -6.92 2.13
CA ASN A 39 11.94 -7.93 2.54
C ASN A 39 11.24 -9.25 2.94
N ALA A 40 10.75 -9.98 1.95
CA ALA A 40 10.12 -11.29 2.13
C ALA A 40 10.53 -12.26 1.00
N SER A 41 10.56 -13.56 1.29
CA SER A 41 10.88 -14.64 0.35
C SER A 41 9.71 -15.60 0.17
N ASN A 42 9.70 -16.33 -0.95
CA ASN A 42 8.69 -17.34 -1.30
C ASN A 42 7.28 -16.76 -1.52
N ILE A 43 7.19 -15.55 -2.08
CA ILE A 43 5.93 -14.90 -2.45
C ILE A 43 5.93 -14.61 -3.95
N VAL A 44 4.86 -14.96 -4.65
CA VAL A 44 4.68 -14.56 -6.06
C VAL A 44 3.67 -13.41 -6.09
N TYR A 45 4.11 -12.24 -6.53
CA TYR A 45 3.24 -11.07 -6.71
C TYR A 45 2.67 -11.08 -8.13
N VAL A 46 1.34 -11.15 -8.27
CA VAL A 46 0.68 -11.25 -9.58
C VAL A 46 -0.26 -10.08 -9.77
N HIS A 47 -0.15 -9.42 -10.91
CA HIS A 47 -0.99 -8.28 -11.27
C HIS A 47 -1.45 -8.38 -12.73
N GLY A 48 -2.63 -7.82 -13.04
CA GLY A 48 -3.13 -7.66 -14.40
C GLY A 48 -3.13 -6.20 -14.82
N THR A 49 -2.79 -5.89 -16.08
CA THR A 49 -2.71 -4.49 -16.55
C THR A 49 -4.05 -3.76 -16.56
N TYR A 50 -5.19 -4.46 -16.70
CA TYR A 50 -6.52 -3.85 -16.62
C TYR A 50 -7.03 -3.70 -15.18
N ASP A 51 -6.41 -4.35 -14.22
CA ASP A 51 -6.72 -4.10 -12.82
C ASP A 51 -6.13 -2.74 -12.43
N PRO A 52 -6.94 -1.69 -12.15
CA PRO A 52 -6.41 -0.39 -11.77
C PRO A 52 -5.53 -0.44 -10.51
N TRP A 53 -5.62 -1.51 -9.70
CA TRP A 53 -4.80 -1.69 -8.51
C TRP A 53 -3.37 -2.17 -8.81
N HIS A 54 -3.02 -2.57 -10.04
CA HIS A 54 -1.64 -3.00 -10.34
C HIS A 54 -0.60 -1.91 -10.08
N VAL A 55 -0.95 -0.64 -10.29
CA VAL A 55 -0.02 0.49 -10.17
C VAL A 55 0.37 0.81 -8.73
N ILE A 56 -0.39 0.31 -7.75
CA ILE A 56 -0.08 0.48 -6.32
C ILE A 56 0.65 -0.74 -5.73
N GLY A 57 0.90 -1.77 -6.53
CA GLY A 57 1.68 -2.96 -6.17
C GLY A 57 3.09 -2.97 -6.77
N LEU A 58 3.76 -4.13 -6.69
CA LEU A 58 5.03 -4.35 -7.38
C LEU A 58 4.75 -4.73 -8.84
N THR A 59 5.33 -4.02 -9.81
CA THR A 59 5.15 -4.31 -11.24
C THR A 59 6.39 -4.92 -11.89
N GLU A 60 7.52 -4.96 -11.17
CA GLU A 60 8.80 -5.49 -11.64
C GLU A 60 9.49 -6.30 -10.55
N THR A 61 10.20 -7.37 -10.94
CA THR A 61 10.92 -8.21 -9.98
C THR A 61 12.23 -7.55 -9.55
N THR A 62 12.33 -7.22 -8.26
CA THR A 62 13.58 -6.74 -7.63
C THR A 62 14.22 -7.81 -6.73
N ASN A 63 13.42 -8.73 -6.19
CA ASN A 63 13.86 -9.88 -5.40
C ASN A 63 13.60 -11.20 -6.16
N PRO A 64 14.64 -11.92 -6.63
CA PRO A 64 14.46 -13.20 -7.32
C PRO A 64 13.79 -14.31 -6.46
N GLU A 65 13.84 -14.22 -5.13
CA GLU A 65 13.17 -15.17 -4.23
C GLU A 65 11.66 -14.89 -4.08
N SER A 66 11.19 -13.73 -4.55
CA SER A 66 9.78 -13.35 -4.56
C SER A 66 9.42 -12.61 -5.87
N PRO A 67 9.21 -13.36 -6.96
CA PRO A 67 9.06 -12.77 -8.29
C PRO A 67 7.71 -12.05 -8.48
N VAL A 68 7.72 -11.08 -9.40
CA VAL A 68 6.55 -10.35 -9.88
C VAL A 68 6.17 -10.83 -11.27
N ILE A 69 4.89 -11.11 -11.48
CA ILE A 69 4.30 -11.46 -12.77
C ILE A 69 3.24 -10.41 -13.13
N LEU A 70 3.51 -9.62 -14.16
CA LEU A 70 2.54 -8.68 -14.73
C LEU A 70 1.92 -9.28 -15.99
N ILE A 71 0.62 -9.52 -15.95
CA ILE A 71 -0.16 -10.12 -17.04
C ILE A 71 -0.77 -8.98 -17.86
N ASN A 72 -0.48 -8.97 -19.17
CA ASN A 72 -1.14 -8.04 -20.09
C ASN A 72 -2.55 -8.52 -20.41
N GLY A 73 -3.51 -7.60 -20.34
CA GLY A 73 -4.95 -7.82 -20.47
C GLY A 73 -5.75 -7.46 -19.24
#